data_AF-A0A200QJQ6-F1
#
_entry.id   AF-A0A200QJQ6-F1
#
_cell.length_a   1.000
_cell.length_b   1.000
_cell.length_c   1.000
_cell.angle_alpha   90.00
_cell.angle_beta   90.00
_cell.angle_gamma   90.00
#
_symmetry.space_group_name_H-M   'P 1'
#
loop_
_entity.id
_entity.type
_entity.pdbx_description
1 polymer ?
#
loop_
_entity_poly.entity_id
_entity_poly.type
_entity_poly.pdbx_seq_one_letter_code
_entity_poly.pdbx_strand_id
1 'polypeptide(L)'
;MADILVSVLIEPLLNKLISITLKEINGVWGVKDELTKLHRTLVTIKAVLNVADKKQVEDEAVRLWLRDFNDVVYDIEDIFDEFEYEVLRRQLEKKDGS
;
A
#
# COMPACT_ATOMS: atom_id res chain seq x y z
N MET A 1 6.74 -17.19 5.49
CA MET A 1 5.93 -16.96 4.26
C MET A 1 5.37 -15.54 4.27
N ALA A 2 4.95 -15.03 5.43
CA ALA A 2 4.56 -13.63 5.57
C ALA A 2 5.75 -12.66 5.47
N ASP A 3 6.97 -13.08 5.83
CA ASP A 3 8.19 -12.26 5.60
C ASP A 3 8.39 -11.88 4.12
N ILE A 4 8.04 -12.78 3.20
CA ILE A 4 8.08 -12.51 1.76
C ILE A 4 6.99 -11.49 1.40
N LEU A 5 5.77 -11.63 1.94
CA LEU A 5 4.68 -10.66 1.71
C LEU A 5 5.04 -9.26 2.22
N VAL A 6 5.71 -9.17 3.38
CA VAL A 6 6.15 -7.90 3.94
C VAL A 6 7.20 -7.23 3.06
N SER A 7 8.23 -7.97 2.65
CA SER A 7 9.36 -7.43 1.88
C SER A 7 9.02 -7.14 0.42
N VAL A 8 8.25 -8.02 -0.23
CA VAL A 8 7.93 -7.90 -1.65
C VAL A 8 6.79 -6.93 -1.90
N LEU A 9 5.84 -6.78 -0.97
CA LEU A 9 4.60 -6.06 -1.26
C LEU A 9 4.35 -4.89 -0.30
N ILE A 10 4.36 -5.13 1.01
CA ILE A 10 3.99 -4.07 1.97
C ILE A 10 5.03 -2.95 2.03
N GLU A 11 6.32 -3.27 1.96
CA GLU A 11 7.38 -2.27 1.95
C GLU A 11 7.37 -1.38 0.70
N PRO A 12 7.27 -1.94 -0.53
CA PRO A 12 7.05 -1.13 -1.73
C PRO A 12 5.82 -0.23 -1.67
N LEU A 13 4.68 -0.73 -1.18
CA LEU A 13 3.45 0.06 -1.03
C LEU A 13 3.63 1.22 -0.04
N LEU A 14 4.29 0.99 1.08
CA LEU A 14 4.62 2.05 2.04
C LEU A 14 5.53 3.12 1.42
N ASN A 15 6.56 2.71 0.67
CA ASN A 15 7.47 3.64 -0.02
C ASN A 15 6.72 4.47 -1.07
N LYS A 16 5.84 3.82 -1.84
CA LYS A 16 5.02 4.49 -2.84
C LYS A 16 4.04 5.48 -2.22
N LEU A 17 3.43 5.11 -1.09
CA LEU A 17 2.56 6.00 -0.31
C LEU A 17 3.33 7.24 0.20
N ILE A 18 4.57 7.06 0.66
CA ILE A 18 5.42 8.18 1.07
C ILE A 18 5.70 9.10 -0.13
N SER A 19 6.07 8.55 -1.28
CA SER A 19 6.29 9.32 -2.52
C SER A 19 5.07 10.16 -2.92
N ILE A 20 3.89 9.54 -2.91
CA ILE A 20 2.60 10.21 -3.15
C ILE A 20 2.36 11.33 -2.14
N THR A 21 2.55 11.05 -0.86
CA THR A 21 2.31 12.03 0.22
C THR A 21 3.25 13.23 0.09
N LEU A 22 4.51 13.00 -0.29
CA LEU A 22 5.48 14.07 -0.57
C LEU A 22 5.04 14.94 -1.75
N LYS A 23 4.54 14.33 -2.83
CA LYS A 23 3.98 15.06 -3.99
C LYS A 23 2.75 15.88 -3.60
N GLU A 24 2.02 15.46 -2.57
CA GLU A 24 0.79 16.08 -2.08
C GLU A 24 1.00 17.04 -0.88
N ILE A 25 2.24 17.32 -0.45
CA ILE A 25 2.54 18.28 0.64
C ILE A 25 1.90 19.65 0.41
N ASN A 26 1.72 20.05 -0.85
CA ASN A 26 1.10 21.32 -1.21
C ASN A 26 -0.45 21.28 -1.12
N GLY A 27 -1.05 20.16 -0.69
CA GLY A 27 -2.49 20.00 -0.45
C GLY A 27 -3.33 20.15 -1.71
N VAL A 28 -2.78 19.77 -2.86
CA VAL A 28 -3.30 20.14 -4.17
C VAL A 28 -4.52 19.32 -4.57
N TRP A 29 -4.66 18.11 -4.01
CA TRP A 29 -5.69 17.14 -4.38
C TRP A 29 -6.66 16.81 -3.24
N GLY A 30 -6.39 17.30 -2.02
CA GLY A 30 -7.33 17.19 -0.91
C GLY A 30 -7.52 15.78 -0.38
N VAL A 31 -6.53 14.90 -0.59
CA VAL A 31 -6.60 13.46 -0.20
C VAL A 31 -5.74 13.12 1.02
N LYS A 32 -5.30 14.13 1.77
CA LYS A 32 -4.32 13.96 2.87
C LYS A 32 -4.81 13.04 3.98
N ASP A 33 -6.10 13.11 4.31
CA ASP A 33 -6.70 12.30 5.38
C ASP A 33 -6.82 10.83 4.94
N GLU A 34 -7.17 10.60 3.68
CA GLU A 34 -7.21 9.29 3.04
C GLU A 34 -5.82 8.65 3.00
N LEU A 35 -4.79 9.40 2.60
CA LEU A 35 -3.39 8.93 2.60
C LEU A 35 -2.92 8.58 4.02
N THR A 36 -3.29 9.38 5.02
CA THR A 36 -2.97 9.12 6.42
C THR A 36 -3.64 7.85 6.93
N LYS A 37 -4.92 7.64 6.57
CA LYS A 37 -5.67 6.43 6.90
C LYS A 37 -5.04 5.21 6.25
N LEU A 38 -4.68 5.31 4.96
CA LEU A 38 -4.04 4.23 4.21
C LEU A 38 -2.69 3.83 4.83
N HIS A 39 -1.88 4.81 5.24
CA HIS A 39 -0.61 4.55 5.94
C HIS A 39 -0.82 3.74 7.22
N ARG A 40 -1.79 4.14 8.06
CA ARG A 40 -2.12 3.40 9.29
C ARG A 40 -2.58 1.98 9.01
N THR A 41 -3.37 1.78 7.96
CA THR A 41 -3.83 0.45 7.53
C THR A 41 -2.64 -0.43 7.12
N LEU A 42 -1.75 0.06 6.26
CA LEU A 42 -0.57 -0.70 5.81
C LEU A 42 0.38 -1.06 6.97
N VAL A 43 0.60 -0.14 7.91
CA VAL A 43 1.38 -0.43 9.12
C VAL A 43 0.72 -1.50 9.98
N THR A 44 -0.60 -1.46 10.12
CA THR A 44 -1.36 -2.48 10.86
C THR A 44 -1.25 -3.84 10.18
N ILE A 45 -1.39 -3.89 8.86
CA ILE A 45 -1.21 -5.11 8.05
C ILE A 45 0.20 -5.68 8.26
N LYS A 46 1.25 -4.86 8.18
CA LYS A 46 2.64 -5.28 8.44
C LYS A 46 2.78 -5.95 9.82
N ALA A 47 2.18 -5.34 10.85
CA ALA A 47 2.22 -5.88 12.21
C ALA A 47 1.47 -7.22 12.31
N VAL A 48 0.30 -7.36 11.68
CA VAL A 48 -0.47 -8.62 11.66
C VAL A 48 0.31 -9.72 10.93
N LEU A 49 0.90 -9.42 9.77
CA LEU A 49 1.71 -10.38 9.01
C LEU A 49 2.89 -10.90 9.83
N ASN A 50 3.59 -10.03 10.57
CA ASN A 50 4.69 -10.43 11.45
C ASN A 50 4.24 -11.39 12.58
N VAL A 51 3.02 -11.23 13.07
CA VAL A 51 2.44 -12.15 14.07
C VAL A 51 1.98 -13.44 13.42
N ALA A 52 1.39 -13.35 12.24
CA ALA A 52 0.90 -14.49 11.47
C ALA A 52 2.05 -15.42 11.04
N ASP A 53 3.22 -14.90 10.67
CA ASP A 53 4.39 -15.72 10.30
C ASP A 53 4.87 -16.61 11.45
N LYS A 54 4.73 -16.15 12.69
CA LYS A 54 5.08 -16.94 13.88
C LYS A 54 4.05 -18.04 14.17
N LYS A 55 2.79 -17.82 13.79
CA LYS A 55 1.66 -18.72 14.08
C LYS A 55 1.35 -19.70 12.94
N GLN A 56 1.74 -19.39 11.70
CA GLN A 56 1.37 -20.20 10.52
C GLN A 56 1.88 -21.64 10.56
N VAL A 57 2.91 -21.92 11.37
CA VAL A 57 3.49 -23.26 11.52
C VAL A 57 2.54 -24.18 12.30
N GLU A 58 1.79 -23.62 13.24
CA GLU A 58 0.95 -24.35 14.19
C GLU A 58 -0.55 -24.20 13.90
N ASP A 59 -0.94 -23.18 13.12
CA ASP A 59 -2.34 -22.84 12.85
C ASP A 59 -2.63 -22.83 11.34
N GLU A 60 -3.37 -23.86 10.88
CA GLU A 60 -3.80 -24.01 9.50
C GLU A 60 -4.72 -22.87 9.03
N ALA A 61 -5.55 -22.32 9.92
CA ALA A 61 -6.44 -21.21 9.58
C ALA A 61 -5.63 -19.95 9.28
N VAL A 62 -4.56 -19.70 10.04
CA VAL A 62 -3.61 -18.59 9.76
C VAL A 62 -2.91 -18.82 8.42
N ARG A 63 -2.53 -20.05 8.10
CA ARG A 63 -1.89 -20.38 6.81
C ARG A 63 -2.82 -20.15 5.62
N LEU A 64 -4.09 -20.56 5.72
CA LEU A 64 -5.11 -20.32 4.69
C LEU A 64 -5.39 -18.83 4.53
N TRP A 65 -5.56 -18.10 5.64
CA TRP A 65 -5.77 -16.65 5.60
C TRP A 65 -4.61 -15.91 4.93
N LEU A 66 -3.35 -16.29 5.23
CA LEU A 66 -2.17 -15.70 4.58
C LEU A 66 -2.12 -15.97 3.07
N ARG A 67 -2.59 -17.14 2.63
CA ARG A 67 -2.68 -17.47 1.21
C ARG A 67 -3.71 -16.59 0.51
N ASP A 68 -4.90 -16.47 1.07
CA ASP A 68 -5.99 -15.68 0.48
C ASP A 68 -5.68 -14.16 0.56
N PHE A 69 -4.94 -13.73 1.57
CA PHE A 69 -4.43 -12.36 1.66
C PHE A 69 -3.49 -12.02 0.50
N ASN A 70 -2.76 -12.98 -0.06
CA ASN A 70 -1.84 -12.75 -1.18
C ASN A 70 -2.58 -12.22 -2.42
N ASP A 71 -3.77 -12.75 -2.71
CA ASP A 71 -4.58 -12.32 -3.86
C ASP A 71 -5.02 -10.85 -3.71
N VAL A 72 -5.40 -10.45 -2.49
CA VAL A 72 -5.81 -9.06 -2.19
C VAL A 72 -4.66 -8.07 -2.36
N VAL A 73 -3.41 -8.50 -2.18
CA VAL A 73 -2.28 -7.57 -2.29
C VAL A 73 -2.03 -7.17 -3.75
N TYR A 74 -2.26 -8.06 -4.72
CA TYR A 74 -2.19 -7.71 -6.14
C TYR A 74 -3.22 -6.62 -6.51
N ASP A 75 -4.44 -6.73 -5.99
CA ASP A 75 -5.47 -5.70 -6.19
C ASP A 75 -5.02 -4.34 -5.61
N ILE A 76 -4.29 -4.35 -4.50
CA ILE A 76 -3.77 -3.12 -3.88
C ILE A 76 -2.65 -2.52 -4.73
N GLU A 77 -1.73 -3.33 -5.26
CA GLU A 77 -0.67 -2.84 -6.16
C GLU A 77 -1.26 -2.14 -7.39
N ASP A 78 -2.26 -2.75 -8.04
CA ASP A 78 -2.95 -2.18 -9.20
C ASP A 78 -3.58 -0.81 -8.88
N ILE A 79 -4.27 -0.68 -7.74
CA ILE A 79 -4.86 0.60 -7.30
C ILE A 79 -3.78 1.67 -7.07
N PHE A 80 -2.63 1.28 -6.52
CA PHE A 80 -1.52 2.21 -6.30
C PHE A 80 -0.89 2.68 -7.62
N ASP A 81 -0.76 1.78 -8.60
CA ASP A 81 -0.32 2.10 -9.96
C ASP A 81 -1.26 3.08 -10.66
N GLU A 82 -2.57 2.84 -10.59
CA GLU A 82 -3.58 3.76 -11.11
C GLU A 82 -3.50 5.13 -10.43
N PHE A 83 -3.35 5.16 -9.10
CA PHE A 83 -3.21 6.41 -8.36
C PHE A 83 -1.97 7.19 -8.80
N GLU A 84 -0.82 6.52 -8.97
CA GLU A 84 0.41 7.18 -9.45
C GLU A 84 0.31 7.67 -10.90
N TYR A 85 -0.42 6.95 -11.75
CA TYR A 85 -0.73 7.44 -13.08
C TYR A 85 -1.56 8.74 -13.02
N GLU A 86 -2.60 8.77 -12.19
CA GLU A 86 -3.46 9.94 -12.00
C GLU A 86 -2.73 11.16 -11.42
N VAL A 87 -1.83 10.91 -10.46
CA VAL A 87 -0.88 11.88 -9.93
C VAL A 87 -0.12 12.57 -11.05
N LEU A 88 0.51 11.78 -11.91
CA LEU A 88 1.39 12.27 -12.99
C LEU A 88 0.58 12.97 -14.08
N ARG A 89 -0.56 12.39 -14.48
CA ARG A 89 -1.48 12.97 -15.46
C ARG A 89 -1.88 14.39 -15.08
N ARG A 90 -2.36 14.59 -13.84
CA ARG A 90 -2.76 15.91 -13.34
C ARG A 90 -1.60 16.90 -13.23
N GLN A 91 -0.39 16.42 -12.93
CA GLN A 91 0.80 17.28 -12.92
C GLN A 91 1.17 17.78 -14.34
N LEU A 92 1.02 16.93 -15.36
CA LEU A 92 1.26 17.28 -16.76
C LEU A 92 0.19 18.24 -17.29
N GLU A 93 -1.09 17.98 -17.03
CA GLU A 93 -2.19 18.87 -17.43
C GLU A 93 -2.02 20.29 -16.87
N LYS A 94 -1.49 20.42 -15.65
CA LYS A 94 -1.16 21.73 -15.06
C LYS A 94 0.03 22.42 -15.72
N LYS A 95 0.93 21.67 -16.35
CA LYS A 95 2.15 22.20 -16.97
C LYS A 95 1.93 22.66 -18.41
N ASP A 96 1.00 22.02 -19.13
CA ASP A 96 0.64 22.39 -20.51
C ASP A 96 -0.40 23.53 -20.59
N GLY A 97 -1.03 23.87 -19.48
CA GLY A 97 -1.98 24.98 -19.35
C GLY A 97 -1.39 26.31 -18.86
N SER A 98 -0.05 26.41 -18.72
CA SER A 98 0.69 27.62 -18.32
C SER A 98 1.59 28.13 -19.44
#